data_AF-A0A7Y4QAL1-F1
#
_entry.id   AF-A0A7Y4QAL1-F1
#
_cell.length_a   1.000
_cell.length_b   1.000
_cell.length_c   1.000
_cell.angle_alpha   90.00
_cell.angle_beta   90.00
_cell.angle_gamma   90.00
#
_symmetry.space_group_name_H-M   'P 1'
#
loop_
_entity.id
_entity.type
_entity.pdbx_description
1 polymer ?
#
loop_
_entity_poly.entity_id
_entity_poly.type
_entity_poly.pdbx_seq_one_letter_code
_entity_poly.pdbx_strand_id
1 'polypeptide(L)'
;METTPSIQFDNTEVAFSYKSDKELKKANFIFSLVNHPMISGLATSLVKFSLGLRLPVKNLIRFTVFEHFCGGETAEESEKTIEKLAQY
;
A
#
# COMPACT_ATOMS: atom_id res chain seq x y z
N MET A 1 35.84 -1.36 -6.16
CA MET A 1 35.50 -1.12 -4.74
C MET A 1 34.03 -0.77 -4.72
N GLU A 2 33.21 -1.66 -4.18
CA GLU A 2 31.78 -1.41 -3.97
C GLU A 2 31.65 -0.27 -2.94
N THR A 3 31.11 0.87 -3.34
CA THR A 3 30.83 1.97 -2.42
C THR A 3 29.58 1.61 -1.62
N THR A 4 29.73 1.15 -0.38
CA THR A 4 28.57 0.97 0.51
C THR A 4 27.90 2.33 0.69
N PRO A 5 26.65 2.52 0.22
CA PRO A 5 25.96 3.79 0.40
C PRO A 5 25.81 4.06 1.91
N SER A 6 25.93 5.32 2.32
CA SER A 6 25.72 5.76 3.71
C SER A 6 24.29 5.48 4.21
N ILE A 7 23.37 5.20 3.29
CA ILE A 7 21.99 4.79 3.55
C ILE A 7 21.87 3.30 3.22
N GLN A 8 21.48 2.50 4.21
CA GLN A 8 21.28 1.06 4.06
C GLN A 8 19.88 0.80 3.47
N PHE A 9 19.78 0.76 2.14
CA PHE A 9 18.50 0.51 1.45
C PHE A 9 17.97 -0.92 1.63
N ASP A 10 18.82 -1.86 2.02
CA ASP A 10 18.46 -3.27 2.17
C ASP A 10 17.96 -3.61 3.58
N ASN A 11 18.03 -2.66 4.53
CA ASN A 11 17.57 -2.88 5.89
C ASN A 11 16.06 -2.64 5.99
N THR A 12 15.30 -3.74 5.94
CA THR A 12 13.84 -3.70 6.02
C THR A 12 13.31 -3.25 7.39
N GLU A 13 14.07 -3.45 8.46
CA GLU A 13 13.70 -2.96 9.80
C GLU A 13 13.61 -1.42 9.80
N VAL A 14 14.61 -0.76 9.23
CA VAL A 14 14.61 0.70 9.05
C VAL A 14 13.50 1.12 8.08
N ALA A 15 13.39 0.44 6.93
CA ALA A 15 12.43 0.78 5.89
C ALA A 15 10.96 0.69 6.34
N PHE A 16 10.65 -0.18 7.31
CA PHE A 16 9.29 -0.38 7.82
C PHE A 16 9.09 0.07 9.27
N SER A 17 10.05 0.79 9.85
CA SER A 17 10.02 1.30 11.23
C SER A 17 8.76 2.13 11.56
N TYR A 18 8.16 2.77 10.56
CA TYR A 18 6.92 3.55 10.68
C TYR A 18 5.62 2.70 10.76
N LYS A 19 5.72 1.36 10.71
CA LYS A 19 4.60 0.42 10.75
C LYS A 19 4.63 -0.46 11.99
N SER A 20 3.45 -0.71 12.56
CA SER A 20 3.24 -1.73 13.59
C SER A 20 3.16 -3.15 13.01
N ASP A 21 3.34 -4.16 13.86
CA ASP A 21 3.18 -5.58 13.51
C ASP A 21 1.84 -5.89 12.82
N LYS A 22 0.77 -5.23 13.26
CA LYS A 22 -0.57 -5.40 12.67
C LYS A 22 -0.61 -4.88 11.23
N GLU A 23 0.00 -3.71 10.98
CA GLU A 23 0.10 -3.12 9.65
C GLU A 23 0.98 -3.97 8.74
N LEU A 24 2.08 -4.54 9.25
CA LEU A 24 2.95 -5.46 8.51
C LEU A 24 2.23 -6.75 8.12
N LYS A 25 1.48 -7.36 9.04
CA LYS A 25 0.66 -8.54 8.74
C LYS A 25 -0.43 -8.25 7.72
N LYS A 26 -1.08 -7.09 7.82
CA LYS A 26 -2.08 -6.62 6.84
C LYS A 26 -1.44 -6.44 5.46
N ALA A 27 -0.29 -5.78 5.39
CA ALA A 27 0.49 -5.60 4.15
C ALA A 27 0.84 -6.94 3.50
N ASN A 28 1.41 -7.86 4.27
CA ASN A 28 1.78 -9.18 3.79
C ASN A 28 0.58 -9.96 3.24
N PHE A 29 -0.56 -9.89 3.93
CA PHE A 29 -1.81 -10.50 3.45
C PHE A 29 -2.25 -9.90 2.11
N ILE A 30 -2.28 -8.57 1.97
CA ILE A 30 -2.66 -7.90 0.72
C ILE A 30 -1.72 -8.31 -0.42
N PHE A 31 -0.41 -8.27 -0.20
CA PHE A 31 0.57 -8.71 -1.21
C PHE A 31 0.36 -10.16 -1.63
N SER A 32 0.07 -11.06 -0.68
CA SER A 32 -0.20 -12.47 -1.00
C SER A 32 -1.42 -12.64 -1.91
N LEU A 33 -2.47 -11.82 -1.74
CA LEU A 33 -3.65 -11.83 -2.60
C LEU A 33 -3.36 -11.28 -4.00
N VAL A 34 -2.60 -10.19 -4.08
CA VAL A 34 -2.26 -9.55 -5.36
C VAL A 34 -1.32 -10.43 -6.19
N ASN A 35 -0.39 -11.13 -5.54
CA ASN A 35 0.54 -12.06 -6.19
C ASN A 35 -0.13 -13.31 -6.76
N HIS A 36 -1.40 -13.57 -6.45
CA HIS A 36 -2.16 -14.69 -7.03
C HIS A 36 -2.96 -14.22 -8.26
N PRO A 37 -2.56 -14.53 -9.51
CA PRO A 37 -3.13 -13.93 -10.72
C PRO A 37 -4.64 -14.11 -10.89
N MET A 38 -5.18 -15.27 -10.50
CA MET A 38 -6.63 -15.51 -10.59
C MET A 38 -7.42 -14.63 -9.61
N ILE A 39 -6.90 -14.43 -8.39
CA ILE A 39 -7.57 -13.65 -7.34
C ILE A 39 -7.52 -12.18 -7.70
N SER A 40 -6.34 -11.68 -8.10
CA SER A 40 -6.17 -10.29 -8.51
C SER A 40 -6.98 -9.96 -9.77
N GLY A 41 -7.07 -10.89 -10.74
CA GLY A 41 -7.94 -10.76 -11.92
C GLY A 41 -9.43 -10.66 -11.56
N LEU A 42 -9.92 -11.56 -10.70
CA LEU A 42 -11.31 -11.53 -10.23
C LEU A 42 -11.62 -10.23 -9.46
N ALA A 43 -10.77 -9.86 -8.51
CA ALA A 43 -10.93 -8.64 -7.72
C ALA A 43 -10.99 -7.39 -8.62
N THR A 44 -10.12 -7.31 -9.63
CA THR A 44 -10.11 -6.21 -10.60
C THR A 44 -11.43 -6.13 -11.39
N SER A 45 -11.93 -7.28 -11.85
CA SER A 45 -13.21 -7.34 -12.58
C SER A 45 -14.39 -6.89 -11.71
N LEU A 46 -14.44 -7.38 -10.46
CA LEU A 46 -15.47 -7.00 -9.49
C LEU A 46 -15.44 -5.49 -9.16
N VAL A 47 -14.25 -4.91 -9.01
CA VAL A 47 -14.09 -3.47 -8.80
C VAL A 47 -14.60 -2.69 -10.01
N LYS A 48 -14.21 -3.06 -11.23
CA LYS A 48 -14.69 -2.41 -12.46
C LYS A 48 -16.21 -2.48 -12.60
N PHE A 49 -16.79 -3.65 -12.36
CA PHE A 49 -18.24 -3.84 -12.38
C PHE A 49 -18.96 -2.97 -11.34
N SER A 50 -18.45 -2.97 -10.10
CA SER A 50 -19.03 -2.20 -9.00
C SER A 50 -18.97 -0.69 -9.25
N LEU A 51 -17.86 -0.19 -9.81
CA LEU A 51 -17.72 1.21 -10.21
C LEU A 51 -18.64 1.56 -11.39
N GLY A 52 -18.77 0.67 -12.37
CA GLY A 52 -19.69 0.84 -13.51
C GLY A 52 -21.16 0.93 -13.08
N LEU A 53 -21.55 0.14 -12.08
CA LEU A 53 -22.88 0.20 -11.47
C LEU A 53 -23.05 1.32 -10.43
N ARG A 54 -22.03 2.14 -10.19
CA ARG A 54 -22.01 3.21 -9.17
C ARG A 54 -22.34 2.70 -7.76
N LEU A 55 -21.95 1.46 -7.45
CA LEU A 55 -22.08 0.92 -6.10
C LEU A 55 -21.16 1.72 -5.14
N PRO A 56 -21.55 1.90 -3.87
CA PRO A 56 -20.78 2.67 -2.88
C PRO A 56 -19.56 1.89 -2.35
N VAL A 57 -18.69 1.42 -3.24
CA VAL A 57 -17.51 0.58 -2.92
C VAL A 57 -16.22 1.38 -2.72
N LYS A 58 -16.24 2.71 -2.91
CA LYS A 58 -15.04 3.57 -2.82
C LYS A 58 -14.31 3.42 -1.48
N ASN A 59 -15.04 3.46 -0.37
CA ASN A 59 -14.45 3.33 0.96
C ASN A 59 -13.81 1.96 1.18
N LEU A 60 -14.43 0.89 0.65
CA LEU A 60 -13.86 -0.45 0.75
C LEU A 60 -12.54 -0.55 -0.02
N ILE A 61 -12.46 0.03 -1.22
CA ILE A 61 -11.23 0.08 -2.02
C ILE A 61 -10.16 0.90 -1.29
N ARG A 62 -10.54 2.03 -0.69
CA ARG A 62 -9.65 2.91 0.09
C ARG A 62 -8.99 2.18 1.25
N PHE A 63 -9.77 1.51 2.10
CA PHE A 63 -9.28 0.82 3.31
C PHE A 63 -8.54 -0.50 3.04
N THR A 64 -8.60 -1.02 1.81
CA THR A 64 -7.95 -2.27 1.43
C THR A 64 -6.64 -2.03 0.70
N VAL A 65 -6.70 -1.78 -0.61
CA VAL A 65 -5.54 -1.68 -1.49
C VAL A 65 -4.94 -0.27 -1.43
N PHE A 66 -5.78 0.76 -1.43
CA PHE A 66 -5.33 2.14 -1.58
C PHE A 66 -4.44 2.60 -0.40
N GLU A 67 -4.81 2.30 0.84
CA GLU A 67 -4.03 2.63 2.04
C GLU A 67 -2.61 2.03 2.03
N HIS A 68 -2.40 0.94 1.29
CA HIS A 68 -1.10 0.28 1.23
C HIS A 68 -0.22 0.78 0.08
N PHE A 69 -0.83 1.08 -1.07
CA PHE A 69 -0.10 1.41 -2.30
C PHE A 69 -0.10 2.91 -2.65
N CYS A 70 -0.96 3.71 -2.04
CA CYS A 70 -1.10 5.14 -2.32
C CYS A 70 -0.82 5.96 -1.07
N GLY A 71 -0.04 7.04 -1.20
CA GLY A 71 0.21 7.99 -0.11
C GLY A 71 -0.98 8.90 0.22
N GLY A 72 -1.97 8.97 -0.68
CA GLY A 72 -3.19 9.76 -0.59
C GLY A 72 -3.95 9.67 -1.91
N GLU A 73 -5.23 10.06 -1.94
CA GLU A 73 -6.00 10.22 -3.19
C GLU A 73 -5.70 11.56 -3.89
N THR A 74 -5.14 12.52 -3.17
CA THR A 74 -4.68 13.82 -3.70
C THR A 74 -3.24 14.11 -3.29
N ALA A 75 -2.65 15.15 -3.88
CA ALA A 75 -1.32 15.61 -3.52
C ALA A 75 -1.27 16.06 -2.04
N GLU A 76 -2.29 16.80 -1.60
CA GLU A 76 -2.42 17.30 -0.23
C GLU A 76 -2.62 16.15 0.78
N GLU A 77 -3.36 15.10 0.42
CA GLU A 77 -3.43 13.90 1.27
C GLU A 77 -2.07 13.19 1.38
N SER A 78 -1.27 13.22 0.30
CA SER A 78 0.05 12.59 0.25
C SER A 78 1.09 13.31 1.13
N GLU A 79 0.94 14.62 1.36
CA GLU A 79 1.81 15.39 2.27
C GLU A 79 1.86 14.77 3.67
N LYS A 80 0.72 14.31 4.21
CA LYS A 80 0.65 13.66 5.53
C LYS A 80 1.50 12.40 5.59
N THR A 81 1.51 11.62 4.50
CA THR A 81 2.33 10.42 4.41
C THR A 81 3.81 10.77 4.33
N ILE A 82 4.17 11.80 3.57
CA ILE A 82 5.55 12.31 3.48
C ILE A 82 6.04 12.79 4.85
N GLU A 83 5.26 13.62 5.53
CA GLU A 83 5.59 14.12 6.87
C GLU A 83 5.72 13.00 7.90
N LYS A 84 4.85 11.98 7.84
CA LYS A 84 4.97 10.79 8.70
C LYS A 84 6.29 10.07 8.44
N LEU A 85 6.63 9.82 7.18
CA LEU A 85 7.84 9.09 6.81
C LEU A 85 9.11 9.88 7.12
N ALA A 86 9.09 11.21 7.02
CA ALA A 86 10.23 12.07 7.34
C ALA A 86 10.64 12.05 8.83
N GLN A 87 9.81 11.48 9.71
CA GLN A 87 10.11 11.31 11.13
C GLN A 87 10.96 10.06 11.44
N TYR A 88 11.17 9.19 10.44
CA TYR A 88 11.88 7.91 10.54
C TYR A 88 13.10 7.91 9.61
#